data_AF-A0A977Q2B9-F1
#
_entry.id   AF-A0A977Q2B9-F1
#
_cell.length_a   1.000
_cell.length_b   1.000
_cell.length_c   1.000
_cell.angle_alpha   90.00
_cell.angle_beta   90.00
_cell.angle_gamma   90.00
#
_symmetry.space_group_name_H-M   'P 1'
#
loop_
_entity.id
_entity.type
_entity.pdbx_description
1 polymer ?
#
loop_
_entity_poly.entity_id
_entity_poly.type
_entity_poly.pdbx_seq_one_letter_code
_entity_poly.pdbx_strand_id
1 'polypeptide(L)'
;MKKVIFYFWFWVSTWPMLNAQTKRIVEQRPFQGIVVEYVPSVGIAYDVMVVKDGEKTMLIRFNSIQGKEITEKFPVGKSVTGISKGRLKRFDAVTPSKMKSELNDFFQFFLADSLVSAKSDDLEIKSNWDSTKKNKSVLSASREDTYVLFDQEVVQVIELSKTRRVFLLSDKTLLIKNGLFSFGKKVKTIRKGDKISSMGFEISRLEGEVYPISGFEKVKSINLLEKTEGIIESFYFKQNGACIGFAVSTPVGKLQLNFPAGFAKKIMEIEKRKEPVKLYYDGFKGDQRNLLFPTIHGLISKSDTLQMTGFYYGDPDGKHEYKDISSFGTISKVNFSERKRIVSVIVDDKYLIEIDQRTEMQLRSLFKKGSSIKFEGDQRIKKEGEVYQFNYEIVNPKKLILDGREFLLYSKK
;
A
#
# COMPACT_ATOMS: atom_id res chain seq x y z
N MET A 1 19.32 12.54 5.05
CA MET A 1 18.62 11.35 4.50
C MET A 1 18.08 10.46 5.61
N LYS A 2 16.79 10.53 5.95
CA LYS A 2 16.13 9.60 6.89
C LYS A 2 15.03 8.87 6.13
N LYS A 3 15.13 7.54 6.07
CA LYS A 3 14.16 6.63 5.44
C LYS A 3 12.83 6.72 6.19
N VAL A 4 11.78 7.15 5.49
CA VAL A 4 10.40 7.19 6.01
C VAL A 4 9.83 5.76 5.98
N ILE A 5 9.96 5.05 7.10
CA ILE A 5 9.47 3.67 7.34
C ILE A 5 8.03 3.67 7.92
N PHE A 6 7.26 4.75 7.72
CA PHE A 6 6.31 5.15 8.77
C PHE A 6 4.89 4.56 8.73
N TYR A 7 4.47 3.71 7.78
CA TYR A 7 3.03 3.36 7.72
C TYR A 7 2.64 1.90 7.99
N PHE A 8 3.51 0.91 7.77
CA PHE A 8 3.21 -0.46 8.19
C PHE A 8 3.33 -0.63 9.71
N TRP A 9 4.37 -0.04 10.31
CA TRP A 9 4.56 -0.10 11.76
C TRP A 9 3.50 0.70 12.50
N PHE A 10 2.98 1.80 11.95
CA PHE A 10 2.02 2.64 12.64
C PHE A 10 0.65 1.96 12.81
N TRP A 11 0.17 1.19 11.83
CA TRP A 11 -1.11 0.46 11.97
C TRP A 11 -1.00 -0.84 12.79
N VAL A 12 0.11 -1.57 12.70
CA VAL A 12 0.36 -2.75 13.54
C VAL A 12 0.64 -2.35 14.99
N SER A 13 1.28 -1.21 15.24
CA SER A 13 1.53 -0.69 16.58
C SER A 13 0.34 0.07 17.19
N THR A 14 -0.60 0.60 16.39
CA THR A 14 -1.79 1.28 16.94
C THR A 14 -2.93 0.33 17.30
N TRP A 15 -2.82 -0.97 17.04
CA TRP A 15 -3.73 -1.96 17.62
C TRP A 15 -3.49 -2.08 19.13
N PRO A 16 -4.46 -1.68 19.98
CA PRO A 16 -4.31 -1.77 21.44
C PRO A 16 -4.03 -3.20 21.91
N MET A 17 -4.51 -4.21 21.16
CA MET A 17 -4.23 -5.63 21.41
C MET A 17 -2.78 -6.06 21.15
N LEU A 18 -2.01 -5.34 20.31
CA LEU A 18 -0.60 -5.65 20.06
C LEU A 18 0.32 -4.90 21.02
N ASN A 19 0.00 -3.64 21.36
CA ASN A 19 0.77 -2.82 22.30
C ASN A 19 0.53 -3.15 23.78
N ALA A 20 -0.64 -3.67 24.17
CA ALA A 20 -0.85 -4.15 25.54
C ALA A 20 -0.15 -5.50 25.82
N GLN A 21 0.43 -6.15 24.79
CA GLN A 21 1.07 -7.47 24.89
C GLN A 21 2.61 -7.45 24.81
N THR A 22 3.25 -6.28 24.71
CA THR A 22 4.70 -6.16 24.45
C THR A 22 5.59 -6.27 25.69
N LYS A 23 5.04 -6.36 26.92
CA LYS A 23 5.75 -6.83 28.12
C LYS A 23 5.49 -8.32 28.41
N ARG A 24 5.47 -9.18 27.39
CA ARG A 24 5.27 -10.63 27.58
C ARG A 24 6.60 -11.37 27.48
N ILE A 25 6.88 -12.17 28.51
CA ILE A 25 8.03 -13.06 28.62
C ILE A 25 8.07 -13.96 27.37
N VAL A 26 9.20 -13.92 26.67
CA VAL A 26 9.48 -14.82 25.56
C VAL A 26 10.21 -16.02 26.13
N GLU A 27 9.60 -17.19 26.07
CA GLU A 27 10.15 -18.41 26.67
C GLU A 27 10.68 -19.35 25.59
N GLN A 28 11.77 -20.05 25.91
CA GLN A 28 12.21 -21.21 25.15
C GLN A 28 11.42 -22.44 25.61
N ARG A 29 10.96 -23.25 24.67
CA ARG A 29 10.12 -24.42 24.94
C ARG A 29 10.59 -25.61 24.13
N PRO A 30 10.68 -26.80 24.75
CA PRO A 30 10.92 -28.02 23.99
C PRO A 30 9.69 -28.36 23.15
N PHE A 31 9.92 -28.94 21.98
CA PHE A 31 8.88 -29.56 21.16
C PHE A 31 9.35 -30.92 20.66
N GLN A 32 8.40 -31.82 20.42
CA GLN A 32 8.63 -33.14 19.84
C GLN A 32 7.42 -33.53 19.00
N GLY A 33 7.60 -34.23 17.89
CA GLY A 33 6.50 -34.80 17.13
C GLY A 33 6.92 -35.22 15.73
N ILE A 34 5.96 -35.39 14.82
CA ILE A 34 6.18 -35.73 13.42
C ILE A 34 5.97 -34.49 12.56
N VAL A 35 6.89 -34.22 11.63
CA VAL A 35 6.70 -33.17 10.61
C VAL A 35 5.58 -33.61 9.67
N VAL A 36 4.48 -32.86 9.62
CA VAL A 36 3.32 -33.20 8.78
C VAL A 36 3.28 -32.39 7.49
N GLU A 37 3.74 -31.14 7.50
CA GLU A 37 3.83 -30.30 6.32
C GLU A 37 4.74 -29.08 6.54
N TYR A 38 5.10 -28.44 5.42
CA TYR A 38 5.75 -27.14 5.38
C TYR A 38 4.83 -26.14 4.71
N VAL A 39 4.68 -24.96 5.32
CA VAL A 39 3.73 -23.95 4.85
C VAL A 39 4.39 -22.57 4.77
N PRO A 40 4.05 -21.76 3.76
CA PRO A 40 4.50 -20.38 3.68
C PRO A 40 3.62 -19.47 4.55
N SER A 41 4.17 -18.75 5.53
CA SER A 41 3.41 -17.90 6.46
C SER A 41 2.94 -16.56 5.87
N VAL A 42 3.88 -15.69 5.50
CA VAL A 42 3.64 -14.32 5.00
C VAL A 42 4.11 -14.19 3.56
N GLY A 43 5.24 -14.83 3.22
CA GLY A 43 5.79 -14.88 1.86
C GLY A 43 5.21 -16.03 1.05
N ILE A 44 6.01 -16.59 0.15
CA ILE A 44 5.70 -17.84 -0.56
C ILE A 44 6.72 -18.95 -0.33
N ALA A 45 7.91 -18.62 0.14
CA ALA A 45 8.86 -19.63 0.57
C ALA A 45 8.32 -20.30 1.84
N TYR A 46 8.60 -21.59 2.01
CA TYR A 46 8.36 -22.28 3.26
C TYR A 46 9.16 -21.60 4.36
N ASP A 47 8.46 -21.21 5.41
CA ASP A 47 9.07 -20.63 6.61
C ASP A 47 8.39 -21.12 7.89
N VAL A 48 7.46 -22.08 7.80
CA VAL A 48 6.83 -22.75 8.93
C VAL A 48 6.86 -24.25 8.72
N MET A 49 7.32 -24.95 9.74
CA MET A 49 7.26 -26.40 9.90
C MET A 49 6.07 -26.72 10.81
N VAL A 50 5.15 -27.55 10.33
CA VAL A 50 4.00 -28.02 11.11
C VAL A 50 4.37 -29.36 11.73
N VAL A 51 4.39 -29.42 13.06
CA VAL A 51 4.77 -30.60 13.82
C VAL A 51 3.58 -31.10 14.63
N LYS A 52 3.28 -32.40 14.52
CA LYS A 52 2.16 -33.03 15.22
C LYS A 52 2.65 -33.97 16.32
N ASP A 53 2.11 -33.82 17.52
CA ASP A 53 2.36 -34.67 18.70
C ASP A 53 1.04 -35.17 19.26
N GLY A 54 0.67 -36.41 18.91
CA GLY A 54 -0.68 -36.91 19.16
C GLY A 54 -1.75 -36.02 18.53
N GLU A 55 -2.59 -35.39 19.34
CA GLU A 55 -3.63 -34.45 18.89
C GLU A 55 -3.14 -32.99 18.81
N LYS A 56 -1.95 -32.68 19.34
CA LYS A 56 -1.42 -31.31 19.37
C LYS A 56 -0.73 -30.98 18.05
N THR A 57 -0.99 -29.79 17.54
CA THR A 57 -0.33 -29.24 16.35
C THR A 57 0.49 -28.02 16.74
N MET A 58 1.75 -28.02 16.36
CA MET A 58 2.72 -26.97 16.70
C MET A 58 3.20 -26.31 15.41
N LEU A 59 3.18 -24.98 15.38
CA LEU A 59 3.66 -24.19 14.25
C LEU A 59 5.02 -23.61 14.62
N ILE A 60 6.07 -24.11 13.97
CA ILE A 60 7.45 -23.73 14.23
C ILE A 60 8.00 -22.95 13.03
N ARG A 61 8.18 -21.65 13.21
CA ARG A 61 8.67 -20.73 12.18
C ARG A 61 10.19 -20.73 12.12
N PHE A 62 10.74 -20.77 10.92
CA PHE A 62 12.18 -20.69 10.66
C PHE A 62 12.47 -19.60 9.63
N ASN A 63 13.75 -19.27 9.44
CA ASN A 63 14.15 -18.35 8.38
C ASN A 63 14.01 -19.04 7.01
N SER A 64 13.25 -18.48 6.08
CA SER A 64 12.99 -19.11 4.77
C SER A 64 14.26 -19.54 4.01
N ILE A 65 15.36 -18.81 4.18
CA ILE A 65 16.70 -19.13 3.62
C ILE A 65 17.21 -20.51 4.07
N GLN A 66 16.79 -20.97 5.26
CA GLN A 66 17.13 -22.31 5.77
C GLN A 66 16.18 -23.38 5.25
N GLY A 67 15.22 -23.04 4.38
CA GLY A 67 14.18 -23.95 3.92
C GLY A 67 14.73 -25.22 3.28
N LYS A 68 15.77 -25.11 2.46
CA LYS A 68 16.40 -26.27 1.82
C LYS A 68 17.01 -27.21 2.86
N GLU A 69 17.84 -26.68 3.75
CA GLU A 69 18.48 -27.45 4.81
C GLU A 69 17.46 -28.12 5.75
N ILE A 70 16.41 -27.38 6.14
CA ILE A 70 15.37 -27.87 7.05
C ILE A 70 14.54 -28.96 6.40
N THR A 71 14.09 -28.76 5.15
CA THR A 71 13.24 -29.73 4.45
C THR A 71 14.01 -31.01 4.07
N GLU A 72 15.32 -30.92 3.83
CA GLU A 72 16.20 -32.07 3.58
C GLU A 72 16.48 -32.86 4.87
N LYS A 73 16.77 -32.17 5.99
CA LYS A 73 17.10 -32.84 7.26
C LYS A 73 15.87 -33.35 8.03
N PHE A 74 14.70 -32.73 7.85
CA PHE A 74 13.48 -33.06 8.58
C PHE A 74 12.29 -33.32 7.64
N PRO A 75 12.39 -34.28 6.69
CA PRO A 75 11.35 -34.46 5.69
C PRO A 75 10.00 -34.84 6.31
N VAL A 76 8.91 -34.55 5.60
CA VAL A 76 7.55 -34.89 6.02
C VAL A 76 7.44 -36.39 6.35
N GLY A 77 6.81 -36.69 7.48
CA GLY A 77 6.68 -38.04 8.04
C GLY A 77 7.80 -38.44 9.00
N LYS A 78 8.84 -37.61 9.20
CA LYS A 78 9.91 -37.87 10.17
C LYS A 78 9.65 -37.22 11.53
N SER A 79 10.15 -37.90 12.55
CA SER A 79 10.17 -37.37 13.91
C SER A 79 11.16 -36.22 14.03
N VAL A 80 10.81 -35.20 14.81
CA VAL A 80 11.68 -34.07 15.11
C VAL A 80 11.51 -33.70 16.58
N THR A 81 12.62 -33.35 17.22
CA THR A 81 12.68 -32.79 18.56
C THR A 81 13.44 -31.47 18.53
N GLY A 82 13.16 -30.54 19.42
CA GLY A 82 13.86 -29.26 19.36
C GLY A 82 13.45 -28.26 20.41
N ILE A 83 13.95 -27.04 20.24
CA ILE A 83 13.63 -25.89 21.06
C ILE A 83 13.05 -24.80 20.16
N SER A 84 11.89 -24.28 20.55
CA SER A 84 11.26 -23.11 19.94
C SER A 84 11.26 -21.93 20.93
N LYS A 85 11.06 -20.72 20.43
CA LYS A 85 11.00 -19.48 21.21
C LYS A 85 9.70 -18.75 20.89
N GLY A 86 8.83 -18.62 21.89
CA GLY A 86 7.42 -18.29 21.70
C GLY A 86 6.81 -17.37 22.75
N ARG A 87 5.56 -16.95 22.53
CA ARG A 87 4.77 -16.18 23.52
C ARG A 87 3.83 -17.13 24.27
N LEU A 88 3.89 -17.06 25.60
CA LEU A 88 3.39 -18.04 26.59
C LEU A 88 2.03 -18.74 26.41
N LYS A 89 1.07 -18.16 25.66
CA LYS A 89 -0.36 -18.52 25.73
C LYS A 89 -0.96 -19.12 24.44
N ARG A 90 -0.18 -19.54 23.44
CA ARG A 90 -0.74 -19.87 22.10
C ARG A 90 -0.56 -21.29 21.58
N PHE A 91 0.14 -22.16 22.30
CA PHE A 91 0.25 -23.57 21.87
C PHE A 91 -1.04 -24.38 22.08
N ASP A 92 -1.90 -23.98 23.02
CA ASP A 92 -3.04 -24.80 23.44
C ASP A 92 -4.40 -24.43 22.80
N ALA A 93 -4.40 -23.63 21.75
CA ALA A 93 -5.58 -23.43 20.90
C ALA A 93 -5.03 -23.35 19.48
N VAL A 94 -5.37 -24.24 18.54
CA VAL A 94 -6.69 -24.36 17.93
C VAL A 94 -6.79 -25.69 17.17
N THR A 95 -7.81 -26.50 17.46
CA THR A 95 -8.23 -27.56 16.51
C THR A 95 -8.79 -26.90 15.25
N PRO A 96 -8.33 -27.23 14.02
CA PRO A 96 -8.79 -26.60 12.77
C PRO A 96 -10.32 -26.55 12.61
N SER A 97 -11.04 -27.47 13.25
CA SER A 97 -12.49 -27.63 13.15
C SER A 97 -13.33 -26.59 13.91
N LYS A 98 -12.77 -25.76 14.81
CA LYS A 98 -13.57 -24.87 15.68
C LYS A 98 -13.42 -23.36 15.47
N MET A 99 -12.68 -22.88 14.47
CA MET A 99 -12.46 -21.42 14.31
C MET A 99 -13.01 -20.84 13.00
N LYS A 100 -13.91 -19.87 13.16
CA LYS A 100 -14.81 -19.33 12.10
C LYS A 100 -14.36 -18.00 11.46
N SER A 101 -13.15 -17.46 11.66
CA SER A 101 -12.79 -16.13 11.11
C SER A 101 -11.54 -16.10 10.22
N GLU A 102 -11.66 -15.39 9.09
CA GLU A 102 -10.66 -15.24 8.00
C GLU A 102 -9.38 -14.51 8.42
N LEU A 103 -9.43 -13.72 9.50
CA LEU A 103 -8.28 -13.02 10.06
C LEU A 103 -7.33 -13.99 10.79
N ASN A 104 -7.82 -15.14 11.25
CA ASN A 104 -7.06 -15.99 12.18
C ASN A 104 -5.94 -16.80 11.51
N ASP A 105 -6.10 -17.28 10.29
CA ASP A 105 -5.10 -18.11 9.59
C ASP A 105 -3.78 -17.34 9.40
N PHE A 106 -3.85 -16.07 9.01
CA PHE A 106 -2.67 -15.21 8.90
C PHE A 106 -2.00 -15.00 10.26
N PHE A 107 -2.79 -14.71 11.29
CA PHE A 107 -2.28 -14.47 12.64
C PHE A 107 -1.64 -15.72 13.23
N GLN A 108 -2.14 -16.93 12.94
CA GLN A 108 -1.53 -18.18 13.41
C GLN A 108 -0.10 -18.35 12.90
N PHE A 109 0.13 -18.16 11.60
CA PHE A 109 1.50 -18.28 11.06
C PHE A 109 2.39 -17.09 11.40
N PHE A 110 1.83 -15.87 11.48
CA PHE A 110 2.59 -14.70 11.93
C PHE A 110 3.05 -14.82 13.39
N LEU A 111 2.30 -15.56 14.21
CA LEU A 111 2.53 -15.70 15.65
C LEU A 111 3.07 -17.08 16.04
N ALA A 112 3.47 -17.89 15.06
CA ALA A 112 4.18 -19.15 15.25
C ALA A 112 5.48 -18.93 16.04
N ASP A 113 5.86 -19.94 16.83
CA ASP A 113 7.08 -19.87 17.63
C ASP A 113 8.30 -19.90 16.71
N SER A 114 9.34 -19.15 17.04
CA SER A 114 10.58 -19.14 16.24
C SER A 114 11.46 -20.34 16.59
N LEU A 115 11.94 -21.08 15.60
CA LEU A 115 12.87 -22.18 15.76
C LEU A 115 14.17 -21.67 16.41
N VAL A 116 14.64 -22.37 17.45
CA VAL A 116 15.97 -22.17 18.04
C VAL A 116 16.88 -23.33 17.65
N SER A 117 16.39 -24.56 17.79
CA SER A 117 17.09 -25.75 17.34
C SER A 117 16.12 -26.89 17.01
N ALA A 118 16.54 -27.77 16.10
CA ALA A 118 15.83 -29.01 15.77
C ALA A 118 16.83 -30.16 15.60
N LYS A 119 16.41 -31.36 15.97
CA LYS A 119 17.16 -32.61 15.89
C LYS A 119 16.28 -33.78 15.44
N SER A 120 16.85 -34.65 14.62
CA SER A 120 16.31 -35.95 14.23
C SER A 120 17.49 -36.87 13.99
N ASP A 121 17.55 -38.00 14.67
CA ASP A 121 18.68 -38.94 14.61
C ASP A 121 20.02 -38.20 14.83
N ASP A 122 20.94 -38.22 13.86
CA ASP A 122 22.24 -37.53 13.89
C ASP A 122 22.23 -36.12 13.27
N LEU A 123 21.07 -35.64 12.83
CA LEU A 123 20.93 -34.35 12.15
C LEU A 123 20.55 -33.27 13.14
N GLU A 124 21.32 -32.18 13.17
CA GLU A 124 21.02 -30.98 13.97
C GLU A 124 20.99 -29.72 13.09
N ILE A 125 20.06 -28.82 13.43
CA ILE A 125 20.05 -27.43 12.97
C ILE A 125 19.93 -26.53 14.19
N LYS A 126 20.72 -25.46 14.20
CA LYS A 126 20.53 -24.30 15.09
C LYS A 126 20.11 -23.10 14.25
N SER A 127 19.05 -22.42 14.67
CA SER A 127 18.59 -21.19 14.05
C SER A 127 18.82 -20.04 15.02
N ASN A 128 19.72 -19.12 14.66
CA ASN A 128 19.95 -17.87 15.38
C ASN A 128 18.98 -16.77 14.92
N TRP A 129 17.84 -17.16 14.34
CA TRP A 129 16.92 -16.24 13.70
C TRP A 129 15.98 -15.61 14.72
N ASP A 130 15.97 -14.27 14.72
CA ASP A 130 15.01 -13.47 15.47
C ASP A 130 13.95 -12.93 14.50
N SER A 131 12.76 -13.53 14.54
CA SER A 131 11.61 -13.18 13.70
C SER A 131 11.19 -11.71 13.84
N THR A 132 11.59 -11.02 14.91
CA THR A 132 11.26 -9.60 15.14
C THR A 132 12.20 -8.63 14.40
N LYS A 133 13.41 -9.06 14.02
CA LYS A 133 14.44 -8.14 13.46
C LYS A 133 14.38 -7.93 11.95
N LYS A 134 13.81 -8.87 11.17
CA LYS A 134 13.93 -8.86 9.68
C LYS A 134 12.65 -8.71 8.85
N ASN A 135 11.46 -8.66 9.45
CA ASN A 135 10.22 -8.36 8.69
C ASN A 135 10.22 -7.00 7.98
N LYS A 136 11.29 -6.19 8.12
CA LYS A 136 11.49 -4.98 7.34
C LYS A 136 11.58 -5.25 5.83
N SER A 137 12.24 -6.31 5.34
CA SER A 137 12.58 -6.43 3.91
C SER A 137 11.38 -6.66 2.97
N VAL A 138 10.43 -7.53 3.33
CA VAL A 138 9.22 -7.82 2.53
C VAL A 138 8.28 -6.61 2.49
N LEU A 139 8.38 -5.72 3.47
CA LEU A 139 7.53 -4.54 3.65
C LEU A 139 8.25 -3.22 3.35
N SER A 140 9.56 -3.26 3.07
CA SER A 140 10.39 -2.12 2.72
C SER A 140 10.67 -2.02 1.23
N ALA A 141 9.95 -2.78 0.39
CA ALA A 141 9.99 -2.58 -1.05
C ALA A 141 9.76 -1.09 -1.33
N SER A 142 10.78 -0.45 -1.89
CA SER A 142 10.75 0.94 -2.29
C SER A 142 9.57 1.13 -3.26
N ARG A 143 8.85 2.25 -3.12
CA ARG A 143 7.80 2.64 -4.09
C ARG A 143 8.34 2.71 -5.53
N GLU A 144 9.65 2.82 -5.69
CA GLU A 144 10.38 3.01 -6.95
C GLU A 144 10.40 1.75 -7.83
N ASP A 145 10.18 0.54 -7.29
CA ASP A 145 10.21 -0.72 -8.06
C ASP A 145 8.80 -1.27 -8.36
N THR A 146 7.81 -0.38 -8.41
CA THR A 146 6.43 -0.79 -8.69
C THR A 146 6.17 -0.90 -10.19
N TYR A 147 5.50 -1.97 -10.60
CA TYR A 147 5.14 -2.24 -12.00
C TYR A 147 3.63 -2.45 -12.13
N VAL A 148 3.14 -2.38 -13.37
CA VAL A 148 1.77 -2.73 -13.73
C VAL A 148 1.80 -3.78 -14.83
N LEU A 149 1.03 -4.86 -14.62
CA LEU A 149 0.81 -5.91 -15.61
C LEU A 149 -0.63 -5.84 -16.10
N PHE A 150 -0.80 -5.93 -17.41
CA PHE A 150 -2.11 -5.87 -18.05
C PHE A 150 -2.48 -7.23 -18.63
N ASP A 151 -3.69 -7.70 -18.31
CA ASP A 151 -4.36 -8.83 -18.96
C ASP A 151 -3.47 -10.08 -19.11
N GLN A 152 -2.69 -10.41 -18.08
CA GLN A 152 -1.82 -11.57 -18.04
C GLN A 152 -2.64 -12.85 -17.86
N GLU A 153 -2.37 -13.86 -18.67
CA GLU A 153 -3.07 -15.14 -18.60
C GLU A 153 -2.57 -15.99 -17.43
N VAL A 154 -3.51 -16.47 -16.62
CA VAL A 154 -3.23 -17.35 -15.48
C VAL A 154 -3.18 -18.80 -15.95
N VAL A 155 -2.03 -19.44 -15.83
CA VAL A 155 -1.87 -20.87 -16.17
C VAL A 155 -2.12 -21.79 -15.00
N GLN A 156 -1.98 -21.29 -13.77
CA GLN A 156 -2.26 -22.04 -12.55
C GLN A 156 -2.71 -21.11 -11.42
N VAL A 157 -3.68 -21.57 -10.63
CA VAL A 157 -4.15 -20.91 -9.41
C VAL A 157 -3.89 -21.83 -8.24
N ILE A 158 -3.24 -21.32 -7.19
CA ILE A 158 -3.00 -22.05 -5.96
C ILE A 158 -3.57 -21.24 -4.80
N GLU A 159 -4.54 -21.83 -4.10
CA GLU A 159 -5.12 -21.26 -2.90
C GLU A 159 -4.28 -21.71 -1.69
N LEU A 160 -3.49 -20.78 -1.13
CA LEU A 160 -2.74 -21.05 0.10
C LEU A 160 -3.63 -20.91 1.33
N SER A 161 -4.60 -19.99 1.27
CA SER A 161 -5.66 -19.83 2.26
C SER A 161 -6.82 -19.03 1.66
N LYS A 162 -7.90 -18.81 2.43
CA LYS A 162 -9.03 -17.95 2.01
C LYS A 162 -8.59 -16.53 1.62
N THR A 163 -7.52 -16.02 2.22
CA THR A 163 -7.04 -14.64 2.01
C THR A 163 -5.77 -14.59 1.17
N ARG A 164 -5.09 -15.72 0.92
CA ARG A 164 -3.82 -15.77 0.18
C ARG A 164 -3.93 -16.67 -1.03
N ARG A 165 -3.68 -16.09 -2.20
CA ARG A 165 -3.71 -16.78 -3.48
C ARG A 165 -2.43 -16.51 -4.25
N VAL A 166 -1.99 -17.53 -4.98
CA VAL A 166 -0.84 -17.46 -5.88
C VAL A 166 -1.31 -17.78 -7.29
N PHE A 167 -0.80 -17.01 -8.25
CA PHE A 167 -1.09 -17.18 -9.68
C PHE A 167 0.23 -17.42 -10.41
N LEU A 168 0.33 -18.51 -11.15
CA LEU A 168 1.40 -18.69 -12.12
C LEU A 168 0.92 -18.14 -13.46
N LEU A 169 1.73 -17.31 -14.09
CA LEU A 169 1.49 -16.75 -15.41
C LEU A 169 2.20 -17.57 -16.50
N SER A 170 1.78 -17.37 -17.75
CA SER A 170 2.34 -18.05 -18.93
C SER A 170 3.84 -17.76 -19.14
N ASP A 171 4.32 -16.59 -18.71
CA ASP A 171 5.72 -16.18 -18.76
C ASP A 171 6.55 -16.71 -17.58
N LYS A 172 6.00 -17.66 -16.81
CA LYS A 172 6.59 -18.22 -15.58
C LYS A 172 6.78 -17.18 -14.47
N THR A 173 6.08 -16.05 -14.51
CA THR A 173 6.00 -15.13 -13.37
C THR A 173 5.01 -15.66 -12.33
N LEU A 174 5.43 -15.69 -11.07
CA LEU A 174 4.60 -16.05 -9.93
C LEU A 174 4.07 -14.78 -9.23
N LEU A 175 2.76 -14.60 -9.21
CA LEU A 175 2.09 -13.47 -8.57
C LEU A 175 1.48 -13.87 -7.23
N ILE A 176 1.78 -13.09 -6.19
CA ILE A 176 1.36 -13.35 -4.82
C ILE A 176 0.38 -12.28 -4.40
N LYS A 177 -0.85 -12.68 -4.11
CA LYS A 177 -1.86 -11.79 -3.55
C LYS A 177 -2.04 -12.08 -2.06
N ASN A 178 -1.61 -11.14 -1.22
CA ASN A 178 -1.86 -11.17 0.22
C ASN A 178 -3.13 -10.36 0.57
N GLY A 179 -4.19 -11.03 1.03
CA GLY A 179 -5.50 -10.43 1.32
C GLY A 179 -5.63 -9.76 2.69
N LEU A 180 -4.51 -9.40 3.34
CA LEU A 180 -4.49 -8.80 4.69
C LEU A 180 -5.39 -7.58 4.88
N PHE A 181 -5.72 -6.88 3.79
CA PHE A 181 -6.50 -5.65 3.79
C PHE A 181 -7.63 -5.65 2.76
N SER A 182 -8.06 -6.81 2.25
CA SER A 182 -9.26 -6.88 1.42
C SER A 182 -10.51 -6.74 2.29
N PHE A 183 -10.73 -5.55 2.83
CA PHE A 183 -11.97 -5.20 3.53
C PHE A 183 -13.13 -5.24 2.52
N GLY A 184 -14.02 -6.21 2.69
CA GLY A 184 -15.41 -6.11 2.22
C GLY A 184 -15.73 -6.50 0.78
N LYS A 185 -14.77 -6.88 -0.07
CA LYS A 185 -15.08 -7.37 -1.43
C LYS A 185 -14.62 -8.82 -1.60
N LYS A 186 -15.57 -9.72 -1.87
CA LYS A 186 -15.28 -11.06 -2.40
C LYS A 186 -14.48 -10.86 -3.68
N VAL A 187 -13.19 -11.15 -3.65
CA VAL A 187 -12.36 -11.19 -4.85
C VAL A 187 -13.04 -12.17 -5.80
N LYS A 188 -13.36 -11.71 -7.02
CA LYS A 188 -13.88 -12.59 -8.08
C LYS A 188 -13.03 -13.86 -8.13
N THR A 189 -13.65 -15.03 -8.14
CA THR A 189 -12.90 -16.29 -8.25
C THR A 189 -12.16 -16.28 -9.57
N ILE A 190 -10.83 -16.25 -9.51
CA ILE A 190 -9.93 -16.33 -10.67
C ILE A 190 -9.59 -17.79 -10.90
N ARG A 191 -9.62 -18.22 -12.16
CA ARG A 191 -9.37 -19.59 -12.61
C ARG A 191 -8.25 -19.62 -13.63
N LYS A 192 -7.77 -20.83 -13.94
CA LYS A 192 -6.89 -21.07 -15.08
C LYS A 192 -7.57 -20.59 -16.37
N GLY A 193 -6.81 -19.90 -17.23
CA GLY A 193 -7.29 -19.28 -18.48
C GLY A 193 -7.85 -17.87 -18.31
N ASP A 194 -8.11 -17.42 -17.07
CA ASP A 194 -8.52 -16.04 -16.86
C ASP A 194 -7.35 -15.07 -17.12
N LYS A 195 -7.68 -13.87 -17.59
CA LYS A 195 -6.75 -12.76 -17.69
C LYS A 195 -6.88 -11.85 -16.48
N ILE A 196 -5.75 -11.54 -15.85
CA ILE A 196 -5.69 -10.66 -14.69
C ILE A 196 -4.76 -9.49 -14.94
N SER A 197 -5.13 -8.33 -14.38
CA SER A 197 -4.26 -7.17 -14.31
C SER A 197 -3.86 -6.94 -12.86
N SER A 198 -2.65 -6.49 -12.65
CA SER A 198 -2.10 -6.33 -11.30
C SER A 198 -1.06 -5.23 -11.24
N MET A 199 -0.95 -4.59 -10.09
CA MET A 199 0.20 -3.75 -9.74
C MET A 199 0.96 -4.40 -8.60
N GLY A 200 2.27 -4.18 -8.51
CA GLY A 200 3.06 -4.82 -7.47
C GLY A 200 4.52 -4.46 -7.49
N PHE A 201 5.31 -5.22 -6.75
CA PHE A 201 6.77 -5.13 -6.72
C PHE A 201 7.37 -6.53 -6.77
N GLU A 202 8.59 -6.62 -7.31
CA GLU A 202 9.32 -7.89 -7.42
C GLU A 202 9.87 -8.30 -6.05
N ILE A 203 9.88 -9.60 -5.77
CA ILE A 203 10.48 -10.17 -4.58
C ILE A 203 11.74 -10.90 -5.02
N SER A 204 12.88 -10.48 -4.49
CA SER A 204 14.15 -11.18 -4.69
C SER A 204 14.08 -12.59 -4.13
N ARG A 205 14.43 -13.56 -4.96
CA ARG A 205 14.63 -14.94 -4.53
C ARG A 205 15.93 -15.04 -3.76
N LEU A 206 15.92 -15.71 -2.62
CA LEU A 206 17.12 -15.93 -1.83
C LEU A 206 17.58 -17.37 -1.98
N GLU A 207 18.88 -17.57 -2.02
CA GLU A 207 19.48 -18.92 -2.01
C GLU A 207 19.05 -19.66 -0.74
N GLY A 208 18.73 -20.95 -0.87
CA GLY A 208 18.26 -21.80 0.23
C GLY A 208 16.75 -21.75 0.50
N GLU A 209 16.00 -20.85 -0.14
CA GLU A 209 14.54 -20.86 -0.07
C GLU A 209 13.93 -22.03 -0.84
N VAL A 210 12.88 -22.63 -0.27
CA VAL A 210 12.07 -23.67 -0.91
C VAL A 210 10.66 -23.13 -1.08
N TYR A 211 10.05 -23.36 -2.25
CA TYR A 211 8.75 -22.82 -2.61
C TYR A 211 7.77 -23.98 -2.92
N PRO A 212 6.47 -23.82 -2.63
CA PRO A 212 5.44 -24.82 -2.91
C PRO A 212 5.15 -25.01 -4.40
N ILE A 213 5.78 -24.21 -5.27
CA ILE A 213 5.51 -24.15 -6.71
C ILE A 213 6.85 -24.21 -7.42
N SER A 214 6.99 -25.10 -8.39
CA SER A 214 8.18 -25.21 -9.23
C SER A 214 7.98 -24.50 -10.58
N GLY A 215 9.08 -24.32 -11.33
CA GLY A 215 9.02 -23.85 -12.72
C GLY A 215 8.76 -22.36 -12.93
N PHE A 216 8.71 -21.55 -11.87
CA PHE A 216 8.66 -20.09 -11.98
C PHE A 216 10.07 -19.48 -12.09
N GLU A 217 10.18 -18.35 -12.78
CA GLU A 217 11.45 -17.62 -12.95
C GLU A 217 11.48 -16.35 -12.10
N LYS A 218 10.33 -15.67 -11.96
CA LYS A 218 10.18 -14.39 -11.24
C LYS A 218 9.08 -14.49 -10.19
N VAL A 219 9.22 -13.73 -9.10
CA VAL A 219 8.24 -13.69 -8.01
C VAL A 219 7.84 -12.25 -7.76
N LYS A 220 6.54 -12.00 -7.66
CA LYS A 220 6.06 -10.64 -7.42
C LYS A 220 4.90 -10.60 -6.44
N SER A 221 4.91 -9.62 -5.53
CA SER A 221 3.77 -9.34 -4.65
C SER A 221 2.85 -8.33 -5.32
N ILE A 222 1.55 -8.62 -5.36
CA ILE A 222 0.58 -7.85 -6.13
C ILE A 222 -0.67 -7.44 -5.36
N ASN A 223 -1.25 -6.34 -5.84
CA ASN A 223 -2.67 -6.04 -5.75
C ASN A 223 -3.31 -6.25 -7.13
N LEU A 224 -4.47 -6.92 -7.15
CA LEU A 224 -5.26 -7.08 -8.38
C LEU A 224 -5.94 -5.76 -8.73
N LEU A 225 -5.98 -5.47 -10.03
CA LEU A 225 -6.66 -4.30 -10.58
C LEU A 225 -8.00 -4.71 -11.16
N GLU A 226 -9.01 -3.87 -10.94
CA GLU A 226 -10.27 -3.91 -11.68
C GLU A 226 -10.05 -3.35 -13.08
N LYS A 227 -10.88 -3.80 -14.03
CA LYS A 227 -10.82 -3.37 -15.43
C LYS A 227 -12.18 -2.85 -15.88
N THR A 228 -12.20 -1.73 -16.58
CA THR A 228 -13.39 -1.25 -17.29
C THR A 228 -13.03 -0.58 -18.60
N GLU A 229 -14.03 -0.41 -19.46
CA GLU A 229 -13.96 0.41 -20.67
C GLU A 229 -14.97 1.55 -20.56
N GLY A 230 -14.63 2.70 -21.14
CA GLY A 230 -15.51 3.87 -21.13
C GLY A 230 -14.91 5.08 -21.81
N ILE A 231 -15.64 6.20 -21.82
CA ILE A 231 -15.22 7.47 -22.44
C ILE A 231 -15.02 8.52 -21.34
N ILE A 232 -13.91 9.26 -21.40
CA ILE A 232 -13.63 10.35 -20.45
C ILE A 232 -14.60 11.51 -20.72
N GLU A 233 -15.33 11.95 -19.68
CA GLU A 233 -16.35 13.00 -19.78
C GLU A 233 -15.90 14.34 -19.20
N SER A 234 -15.23 14.31 -18.04
CA SER A 234 -14.94 15.51 -17.26
C SER A 234 -13.74 15.30 -16.34
N PHE A 235 -13.12 16.39 -15.89
CA PHE A 235 -11.95 16.39 -15.01
C PHE A 235 -12.27 16.90 -13.60
N TYR A 236 -11.57 16.36 -12.60
CA TYR A 236 -11.64 16.81 -11.21
C TYR A 236 -10.39 17.62 -10.86
N PHE A 237 -10.63 18.81 -10.31
CA PHE A 237 -9.59 19.72 -9.84
C PHE A 237 -9.73 19.90 -8.33
N LYS A 238 -8.60 19.91 -7.61
CA LYS A 238 -8.60 20.17 -6.16
C LYS A 238 -8.66 21.66 -5.86
N GLN A 239 -8.66 22.05 -4.57
CA GLN A 239 -8.89 23.45 -4.17
C GLN A 239 -7.85 24.44 -4.73
N ASN A 240 -6.62 24.01 -4.97
CA ASN A 240 -5.57 24.83 -5.56
C ASN A 240 -5.57 24.81 -7.10
N GLY A 241 -6.57 24.17 -7.71
CA GLY A 241 -6.74 24.11 -9.15
C GLY A 241 -5.96 23.00 -9.85
N ALA A 242 -5.16 22.16 -9.16
CA ALA A 242 -4.47 21.04 -9.81
C ALA A 242 -5.46 19.93 -10.23
N CYS A 243 -5.32 19.41 -11.45
CA CYS A 243 -6.11 18.29 -11.95
C CYS A 243 -5.61 16.97 -11.35
N ILE A 244 -6.50 16.27 -10.64
CA ILE A 244 -6.14 15.06 -9.87
C ILE A 244 -7.03 13.85 -10.19
N GLY A 245 -7.92 13.97 -11.17
CA GLY A 245 -8.83 12.90 -11.51
C GLY A 245 -9.75 13.23 -12.67
N PHE A 246 -10.61 12.27 -13.01
CA PHE A 246 -11.56 12.37 -14.10
C PHE A 246 -12.76 11.47 -13.88
N ALA A 247 -13.81 11.73 -14.64
CA ALA A 247 -15.01 10.93 -14.70
C ALA A 247 -15.12 10.24 -16.06
N VAL A 248 -15.60 9.00 -16.03
CA VAL A 248 -15.70 8.12 -17.20
C VAL A 248 -17.11 7.60 -17.30
N SER A 249 -17.70 7.74 -18.49
CA SER A 249 -18.94 7.05 -18.85
C SER A 249 -18.62 5.59 -19.17
N THR A 250 -19.18 4.66 -18.41
CA THR A 250 -19.04 3.22 -18.65
C THR A 250 -20.43 2.60 -18.90
N PRO A 251 -20.53 1.38 -19.45
CA PRO A 251 -21.81 0.71 -19.66
C PRO A 251 -22.64 0.50 -18.37
N VAL A 252 -21.98 0.50 -17.21
CA VAL A 252 -22.63 0.33 -15.89
C VAL A 252 -22.84 1.65 -15.14
N GLY A 253 -22.60 2.78 -15.81
CA GLY A 253 -22.75 4.13 -15.26
C GLY A 253 -21.44 4.90 -15.16
N LYS A 254 -21.48 6.00 -14.41
CA LYS A 254 -20.37 6.93 -14.28
C LYS A 254 -19.36 6.45 -13.23
N LEU A 255 -18.10 6.31 -13.62
CA LEU A 255 -16.98 5.97 -12.74
C LEU A 255 -16.10 7.21 -12.53
N GLN A 256 -15.70 7.47 -11.28
CA GLN A 256 -14.79 8.55 -10.92
C GLN A 256 -13.46 7.93 -10.49
N LEU A 257 -12.35 8.41 -11.05
CA LEU A 257 -11.01 7.90 -10.77
C LEU A 257 -10.05 9.06 -10.47
N ASN A 258 -9.08 8.82 -9.59
CA ASN A 258 -7.96 9.75 -9.38
C ASN A 258 -6.68 9.24 -10.05
N PHE A 259 -5.80 10.18 -10.39
CA PHE A 259 -4.50 9.93 -10.99
C PHE A 259 -3.45 10.92 -10.46
N PRO A 260 -2.15 10.61 -10.63
CA PRO A 260 -1.08 11.53 -10.23
C PRO A 260 -1.10 12.77 -11.11
N ALA A 261 -1.08 13.97 -10.53
CA ALA A 261 -1.30 15.22 -11.27
C ALA A 261 -0.37 15.40 -12.51
N GLY A 262 0.85 14.87 -12.48
CA GLY A 262 1.78 14.89 -13.61
C GLY A 262 1.30 14.14 -14.87
N PHE A 263 0.28 13.28 -14.78
CA PHE A 263 -0.33 12.63 -15.95
C PHE A 263 -1.47 13.45 -16.57
N ALA A 264 -1.90 14.54 -15.93
CA ALA A 264 -3.08 15.30 -16.34
C ALA A 264 -3.04 15.73 -17.81
N LYS A 265 -1.91 16.32 -18.26
CA LYS A 265 -1.76 16.82 -19.63
C LYS A 265 -1.99 15.70 -20.66
N LYS A 266 -1.35 14.55 -20.47
CA LYS A 266 -1.45 13.42 -21.41
C LYS A 266 -2.85 12.79 -21.40
N ILE A 267 -3.48 12.70 -20.23
CA ILE A 267 -4.86 12.21 -20.12
C ILE A 267 -5.85 13.17 -20.81
N MET A 268 -5.66 14.48 -20.65
CA MET A 268 -6.46 15.49 -21.36
C MET A 268 -6.25 15.45 -22.89
N GLU A 269 -5.03 15.17 -23.35
CA GLU A 269 -4.77 14.96 -24.78
C GLU A 269 -5.48 13.71 -25.33
N ILE A 270 -5.58 12.64 -24.54
CA ILE A 270 -6.36 11.45 -24.88
C ILE A 270 -7.85 11.77 -24.89
N GLU A 271 -8.35 12.49 -23.89
CA GLU A 271 -9.77 12.86 -23.77
C GLU A 271 -10.27 13.67 -24.99
N LYS A 272 -9.44 14.55 -25.55
CA LYS A 272 -9.77 15.33 -26.77
C LYS A 272 -10.13 14.45 -27.96
N ARG A 273 -9.68 13.19 -28.00
CA ARG A 273 -9.97 12.24 -29.08
C ARG A 273 -11.36 11.63 -28.96
N LYS A 274 -12.03 11.80 -27.80
CA LYS A 274 -13.39 11.30 -27.50
C LYS A 274 -13.56 9.81 -27.79
N GLU A 275 -12.50 9.04 -27.57
CA GLU A 275 -12.46 7.60 -27.86
C GLU A 275 -12.61 6.75 -26.58
N PRO A 276 -13.07 5.50 -26.69
CA PRO A 276 -13.09 4.59 -25.56
C PRO A 276 -11.68 4.27 -25.06
N VAL A 277 -11.51 4.34 -23.74
CA VAL A 277 -10.29 4.00 -23.01
C VAL A 277 -10.51 2.75 -22.16
N LYS A 278 -9.51 1.86 -22.14
CA LYS A 278 -9.41 0.74 -21.18
C LYS A 278 -8.70 1.24 -19.93
N LEU A 279 -9.32 1.02 -18.78
CA LEU A 279 -8.88 1.55 -17.50
C LEU A 279 -8.62 0.40 -16.54
N TYR A 280 -7.48 0.47 -15.85
CA TYR A 280 -7.07 -0.49 -14.83
C TYR A 280 -6.85 0.27 -13.52
N TYR A 281 -7.63 -0.04 -12.50
CA TYR A 281 -7.68 0.75 -11.26
C TYR A 281 -7.84 -0.15 -10.03
N ASP A 282 -7.56 0.39 -8.85
CA ASP A 282 -7.68 -0.39 -7.62
C ASP A 282 -9.15 -0.70 -7.27
N GLY A 283 -9.38 -1.86 -6.66
CA GLY A 283 -10.73 -2.32 -6.31
C GLY A 283 -11.34 -1.64 -5.08
N PHE A 284 -10.66 -0.65 -4.49
CA PHE A 284 -11.12 0.06 -3.30
C PHE A 284 -12.28 0.97 -3.70
N LYS A 285 -13.50 0.64 -3.26
CA LYS A 285 -14.61 1.59 -3.33
C LYS A 285 -14.27 2.73 -2.37
N GLY A 286 -13.86 3.86 -2.93
CA GLY A 286 -13.66 5.10 -2.18
C GLY A 286 -14.78 5.39 -1.20
N ASP A 287 -14.42 5.84 0.01
CA ASP A 287 -15.38 6.55 0.84
C ASP A 287 -15.71 7.87 0.13
N GLN A 288 -16.92 7.99 -0.40
CA GLN A 288 -17.42 9.18 -1.09
C GLN A 288 -17.29 10.45 -0.23
N ARG A 289 -17.16 10.32 1.10
CA ARG A 289 -17.01 11.45 2.03
C ARG A 289 -15.62 12.12 1.99
N ASN A 290 -14.60 11.51 1.40
CA ASN A 290 -13.20 11.96 1.52
C ASN A 290 -12.46 12.20 0.18
N LEU A 291 -13.15 12.30 -0.97
CA LEU A 291 -12.51 12.44 -2.30
C LEU A 291 -11.50 11.32 -2.63
N LEU A 292 -11.59 10.18 -1.94
CA LEU A 292 -10.74 9.01 -2.16
C LEU A 292 -11.31 8.18 -3.31
N PHE A 293 -11.35 8.75 -4.53
CA PHE A 293 -11.69 7.96 -5.70
C PHE A 293 -10.69 6.80 -5.87
N PRO A 294 -11.10 5.67 -6.47
CA PRO A 294 -10.17 4.62 -6.86
C PRO A 294 -9.04 5.18 -7.72
N THR A 295 -7.82 4.69 -7.47
CA THR A 295 -6.61 5.10 -8.18
C THR A 295 -6.44 4.30 -9.45
N ILE A 296 -6.24 5.03 -10.55
CA ILE A 296 -5.87 4.43 -11.83
C ILE A 296 -4.39 4.06 -11.84
N HIS A 297 -4.11 2.87 -12.37
CA HIS A 297 -2.77 2.33 -12.54
C HIS A 297 -2.42 2.05 -14.00
N GLY A 298 -3.43 1.97 -14.86
CA GLY A 298 -3.21 1.95 -16.30
C GLY A 298 -4.35 2.52 -17.10
N LEU A 299 -4.00 3.16 -18.21
CA LEU A 299 -4.93 3.67 -19.21
C LEU A 299 -4.41 3.28 -20.59
N ILE A 300 -5.23 2.59 -21.37
CA ILE A 300 -4.91 2.22 -22.76
C ILE A 300 -5.94 2.87 -23.68
N SER A 301 -5.45 3.65 -24.66
CA SER A 301 -6.25 4.35 -25.67
C SER A 301 -5.62 4.14 -27.04
N LYS A 302 -6.23 3.30 -27.88
CA LYS A 302 -5.63 2.84 -29.15
C LYS A 302 -4.18 2.37 -28.95
N SER A 303 -3.19 3.13 -29.43
CA SER A 303 -1.76 2.85 -29.32
C SER A 303 -1.11 3.43 -28.05
N ASP A 304 -1.77 4.36 -27.36
CA ASP A 304 -1.23 4.96 -26.14
C ASP A 304 -1.45 4.04 -24.95
N THR A 305 -0.37 3.71 -24.25
CA THR A 305 -0.41 3.01 -22.96
C THR A 305 0.24 3.90 -21.92
N LEU A 306 -0.55 4.30 -20.91
CA LEU A 306 -0.07 5.00 -19.73
C LEU A 306 -0.02 4.04 -18.56
N GLN A 307 1.16 3.89 -17.97
CA GLN A 307 1.34 3.17 -16.71
C GLN A 307 1.54 4.18 -15.59
N MET A 308 0.79 4.02 -14.50
CA MET A 308 0.78 4.94 -13.37
C MET A 308 1.10 4.15 -12.10
N THR A 309 2.32 4.33 -11.61
CA THR A 309 2.90 3.56 -10.51
C THR A 309 2.91 4.39 -9.21
N GLY A 310 2.30 3.85 -8.14
CA GLY A 310 2.27 4.48 -6.82
C GLY A 310 0.93 4.37 -6.11
N PHE A 311 0.94 4.23 -4.78
CA PHE A 311 -0.27 4.30 -3.94
C PHE A 311 -0.41 5.72 -3.37
N TYR A 312 -1.45 6.45 -3.75
CA TYR A 312 -1.65 7.86 -3.38
C TYR A 312 -2.66 8.02 -2.23
N TYR A 313 -2.37 7.33 -1.12
CA TYR A 313 -3.04 7.61 0.15
C TYR A 313 -2.42 8.89 0.76
N GLY A 314 -3.01 10.06 0.49
CA GLY A 314 -2.58 11.33 1.10
C GLY A 314 -2.44 12.55 0.19
N ASP A 315 -3.08 12.54 -1.00
CA ASP A 315 -3.18 13.60 -2.05
C ASP A 315 -2.54 13.13 -3.38
N PRO A 316 -3.33 12.93 -4.46
CA PRO A 316 -2.82 12.56 -5.80
C PRO A 316 -1.82 13.57 -6.39
N ASP A 317 -1.73 14.74 -5.77
CA ASP A 317 -0.78 15.79 -6.11
C ASP A 317 0.69 15.41 -5.80
N GLY A 318 0.93 14.44 -4.91
CA GLY A 318 2.27 13.93 -4.61
C GLY A 318 3.22 14.94 -3.96
N LYS A 319 4.51 14.61 -3.86
CA LYS A 319 5.54 15.52 -3.30
C LYS A 319 5.96 16.56 -4.33
N HIS A 320 6.05 17.82 -3.94
CA HIS A 320 6.51 18.90 -4.82
C HIS A 320 7.86 19.44 -4.39
N GLU A 321 8.55 20.03 -5.36
CA GLU A 321 9.64 20.95 -5.11
C GLU A 321 9.08 22.33 -4.81
N TYR A 322 9.83 23.07 -4.00
CA TYR A 322 9.45 24.41 -3.56
C TYR A 322 10.63 25.34 -3.68
N LYS A 323 10.34 26.61 -3.96
CA LYS A 323 11.29 27.71 -3.84
C LYS A 323 10.78 28.71 -2.81
N ASP A 324 11.67 29.27 -2.01
CA ASP A 324 11.29 30.32 -1.07
C ASP A 324 10.80 31.55 -1.83
N ILE A 325 9.76 32.20 -1.31
CA ILE A 325 9.22 33.44 -1.82
C ILE A 325 8.93 34.41 -0.68
N SER A 326 9.16 35.70 -0.94
CA SER A 326 8.67 36.82 -0.14
C SER A 326 8.00 37.81 -1.07
N SER A 327 6.75 38.17 -0.79
CA SER A 327 5.99 39.08 -1.64
C SER A 327 4.98 39.89 -0.84
N PHE A 328 4.40 40.90 -1.48
CA PHE A 328 3.31 41.70 -0.96
C PHE A 328 2.29 41.94 -2.06
N GLY A 329 1.05 42.21 -1.66
CA GLY A 329 -0.01 42.54 -2.61
C GLY A 329 -1.34 42.78 -1.93
N THR A 330 -2.39 42.83 -2.73
CA THR A 330 -3.77 42.99 -2.27
C THR A 330 -4.56 41.72 -2.52
N ILE A 331 -5.36 41.32 -1.52
CA ILE A 331 -6.27 40.18 -1.65
C ILE A 331 -7.34 40.52 -2.70
N SER A 332 -7.23 39.92 -3.88
CA SER A 332 -8.16 40.09 -5.01
C SER A 332 -9.40 39.20 -4.83
N LYS A 333 -9.24 38.02 -4.19
CA LYS A 333 -10.33 37.07 -3.95
C LYS A 333 -10.08 36.23 -2.69
N VAL A 334 -11.17 35.87 -2.01
CA VAL A 334 -11.17 34.89 -0.90
C VAL A 334 -11.99 33.69 -1.35
N ASN A 335 -11.38 32.50 -1.35
CA ASN A 335 -12.05 31.27 -1.78
C ASN A 335 -12.57 30.50 -0.58
N PHE A 336 -13.80 29.99 -0.70
CA PHE A 336 -14.50 29.25 0.35
C PHE A 336 -14.76 27.81 -0.07
N SER A 337 -14.67 26.88 0.89
CA SER A 337 -15.20 25.52 0.76
C SER A 337 -16.73 25.51 0.81
N GLU A 338 -17.33 24.36 0.47
CA GLU A 338 -18.78 24.12 0.61
C GLU A 338 -19.30 24.41 2.02
N ARG A 339 -18.48 24.18 3.05
CA ARG A 339 -18.80 24.48 4.46
C ARG A 339 -18.49 25.93 4.85
N LYS A 340 -18.34 26.84 3.89
CA LYS A 340 -18.05 28.27 4.09
C LYS A 340 -16.78 28.55 4.93
N ARG A 341 -15.79 27.66 4.88
CA ARG A 341 -14.44 27.90 5.43
C ARG A 341 -13.54 28.48 4.37
N ILE A 342 -12.68 29.43 4.72
CA ILE A 342 -11.65 29.94 3.81
C ILE A 342 -10.63 28.82 3.57
N VAL A 343 -10.37 28.52 2.29
CA VAL A 343 -9.41 27.48 1.88
C VAL A 343 -8.20 28.06 1.16
N SER A 344 -8.36 29.23 0.55
CA SER A 344 -7.26 29.98 -0.05
C SER A 344 -7.64 31.44 -0.23
N VAL A 345 -6.62 32.29 -0.39
CA VAL A 345 -6.77 33.67 -0.85
C VAL A 345 -5.96 33.88 -2.12
N ILE A 346 -6.46 34.74 -2.99
CA ILE A 346 -5.77 35.14 -4.23
C ILE A 346 -5.22 36.54 -4.01
N VAL A 347 -3.93 36.74 -4.31
CA VAL A 347 -3.22 38.01 -4.16
C VAL A 347 -2.78 38.49 -5.53
N ASP A 348 -3.18 39.72 -5.88
CA ASP A 348 -2.89 40.40 -7.15
C ASP A 348 -3.20 39.56 -8.41
N ASP A 349 -4.22 38.70 -8.35
CA ASP A 349 -4.56 37.72 -9.40
C ASP A 349 -3.36 36.87 -9.88
N LYS A 350 -2.32 36.77 -9.05
CA LYS A 350 -1.06 36.09 -9.35
C LYS A 350 -0.80 34.92 -8.42
N TYR A 351 -0.96 35.12 -7.11
CA TYR A 351 -0.63 34.11 -6.12
C TYR A 351 -1.88 33.48 -5.53
N LEU A 352 -1.89 32.16 -5.38
CA LEU A 352 -2.87 31.44 -4.58
C LEU A 352 -2.17 31.00 -3.28
N ILE A 353 -2.56 31.61 -2.17
CA ILE A 353 -2.05 31.27 -0.85
C ILE A 353 -2.99 30.24 -0.23
N GLU A 354 -2.47 29.04 0.04
CA GLU A 354 -3.25 27.98 0.71
C GLU A 354 -3.44 28.33 2.19
N ILE A 355 -4.68 28.23 2.68
CA ILE A 355 -5.03 28.54 4.07
C ILE A 355 -5.50 27.25 4.74
N ASP A 356 -4.73 26.77 5.72
CA ASP A 356 -5.13 25.62 6.51
C ASP A 356 -6.22 25.97 7.54
N GLN A 357 -6.86 24.94 8.10
CA GLN A 357 -7.96 25.14 9.02
C GLN A 357 -7.55 25.94 10.28
N ARG A 358 -6.31 25.81 10.76
CA ARG A 358 -5.86 26.52 11.96
C ARG A 358 -5.67 28.01 11.68
N THR A 359 -5.04 28.31 10.56
CA THR A 359 -4.83 29.67 10.04
C THR A 359 -6.16 30.35 9.77
N GLU A 360 -7.12 29.62 9.17
CA GLU A 360 -8.48 30.14 8.96
C GLU A 360 -9.13 30.49 10.30
N MET A 361 -9.14 29.58 11.27
CA MET A 361 -9.78 29.84 12.58
C MET A 361 -9.20 31.06 13.30
N GLN A 362 -7.91 31.34 13.13
CA GLN A 362 -7.24 32.48 13.78
C GLN A 362 -7.40 33.79 13.01
N LEU A 363 -7.33 33.74 11.67
CA LEU A 363 -7.15 34.94 10.83
C LEU A 363 -8.36 35.22 9.92
N ARG A 364 -9.46 34.47 10.02
CA ARG A 364 -10.64 34.61 9.15
C ARG A 364 -11.12 36.04 8.98
N SER A 365 -11.16 36.83 10.06
CA SER A 365 -11.63 38.21 10.05
C SER A 365 -10.70 39.17 9.30
N LEU A 366 -9.44 38.77 9.07
CA LEU A 366 -8.42 39.57 8.40
C LEU A 366 -8.34 39.28 6.89
N PHE A 367 -8.80 38.11 6.45
CA PHE A 367 -8.87 37.76 5.03
C PHE A 367 -10.10 38.40 4.36
N LYS A 368 -9.94 39.64 3.90
CA LYS A 368 -10.97 40.37 3.15
C LYS A 368 -10.44 40.79 1.78
N LYS A 369 -11.32 40.77 0.78
CA LYS A 369 -11.01 41.36 -0.53
C LYS A 369 -10.66 42.84 -0.34
N GLY A 370 -9.57 43.29 -0.97
CA GLY A 370 -9.03 44.63 -0.86
C GLY A 370 -8.02 44.83 0.27
N SER A 371 -7.88 43.87 1.21
CA SER A 371 -6.88 43.97 2.26
C SER A 371 -5.47 43.76 1.72
N SER A 372 -4.52 44.54 2.22
CA SER A 372 -3.09 44.37 1.94
C SER A 372 -2.53 43.20 2.75
N ILE A 373 -1.68 42.41 2.11
CA ILE A 373 -1.02 41.25 2.72
C ILE A 373 0.44 41.21 2.28
N LYS A 374 1.35 40.97 3.22
CA LYS A 374 2.71 40.51 2.92
C LYS A 374 2.82 39.04 3.33
N PHE A 375 3.57 38.25 2.58
CA PHE A 375 3.72 36.85 2.89
C PHE A 375 5.12 36.35 2.54
N GLU A 376 5.58 35.40 3.34
CA GLU A 376 6.78 34.60 3.09
C GLU A 376 6.40 33.14 3.17
N GLY A 377 6.95 32.31 2.30
CA GLY A 377 6.58 30.90 2.26
C GLY A 377 7.29 30.10 1.18
N ASP A 378 6.75 28.91 0.95
CA ASP A 378 7.21 27.97 -0.06
C ASP A 378 6.31 28.08 -1.30
N GLN A 379 6.82 28.66 -2.38
CA GLN A 379 6.14 28.60 -3.67
C GLN A 379 6.36 27.22 -4.29
N ARG A 380 5.27 26.55 -4.64
CA ARG A 380 5.31 25.28 -5.35
C ARG A 380 5.85 25.46 -6.76
N ILE A 381 6.77 24.59 -7.15
CA ILE A 381 7.22 24.44 -8.53
C ILE A 381 6.28 23.46 -9.24
N LYS A 382 5.64 23.93 -10.31
CA LYS A 382 4.75 23.11 -11.13
C LYS A 382 5.55 22.00 -11.81
N LYS A 383 5.11 20.75 -11.67
CA LYS A 383 5.77 19.62 -12.32
C LYS A 383 5.41 19.51 -13.79
N GLU A 384 6.24 18.79 -14.53
CA GLU A 384 5.92 18.40 -15.88
C GLU A 384 4.59 17.61 -15.93
N GLY A 385 3.76 17.94 -16.93
CA GLY A 385 2.49 17.27 -17.19
C GLY A 385 1.32 17.67 -16.27
N GLU A 386 1.55 18.48 -15.24
CA GLU A 386 0.47 19.04 -14.43
C GLU A 386 -0.38 20.05 -15.22
N VAL A 387 -1.71 19.96 -15.04
CA VAL A 387 -2.66 20.93 -15.59
C VAL A 387 -3.41 21.58 -14.45
N TYR A 388 -3.40 22.91 -14.43
CA TYR A 388 -4.10 23.71 -13.43
C TYR A 388 -5.30 24.38 -14.09
N GLN A 389 -6.42 24.42 -13.38
CA GLN A 389 -7.62 25.15 -13.80
C GLN A 389 -7.37 26.66 -13.87
N PHE A 390 -6.46 27.17 -13.04
CA PHE A 390 -6.13 28.59 -12.93
C PHE A 390 -4.62 28.80 -13.03
N ASN A 391 -4.21 29.96 -13.55
CA ASN A 391 -2.81 30.31 -13.72
C ASN A 391 -2.26 31.08 -12.50
N TYR A 392 -2.34 30.48 -11.32
CA TYR A 392 -1.80 31.06 -10.09
C TYR A 392 -0.51 30.36 -9.64
N GLU A 393 0.39 31.15 -9.06
CA GLU A 393 1.54 30.66 -8.33
C GLU A 393 1.09 30.20 -6.93
N ILE A 394 1.11 28.90 -6.66
CA ILE A 394 0.64 28.32 -5.41
C ILE A 394 1.72 28.51 -4.33
N VAL A 395 1.34 29.10 -3.20
CA VAL A 395 2.23 29.40 -2.08
C VAL A 395 1.69 28.77 -0.80
N ASN A 396 2.56 28.02 -0.11
CA ASN A 396 2.35 27.55 1.24
C ASN A 396 2.96 28.58 2.21
N PRO A 397 2.15 29.39 2.90
CA PRO A 397 2.67 30.49 3.69
C PRO A 397 3.33 29.96 4.98
N LYS A 398 4.54 30.44 5.27
CA LYS A 398 5.23 30.28 6.56
C LYS A 398 4.98 31.48 7.47
N LYS A 399 4.76 32.65 6.87
CA LYS A 399 4.54 33.91 7.58
C LYS A 399 3.61 34.80 6.77
N LEU A 400 2.67 35.44 7.45
CA LEU A 400 1.77 36.44 6.90
C LEU A 400 1.87 37.73 7.71
N ILE A 401 1.81 38.87 7.05
CA ILE A 401 1.67 40.19 7.67
C ILE A 401 0.37 40.80 7.15
N LEU A 402 -0.60 40.98 8.05
CA LEU A 402 -1.92 41.53 7.78
C LEU A 402 -2.18 42.69 8.74
N ASP A 403 -2.63 43.83 8.23
CA ASP A 403 -2.88 45.05 9.01
C ASP A 403 -1.70 45.44 9.93
N GLY A 404 -0.48 45.29 9.42
CA GLY A 404 0.77 45.59 10.16
C GLY A 404 1.13 44.59 11.25
N ARG A 405 0.35 43.52 11.45
CA ARG A 405 0.61 42.47 12.43
C ARG A 405 1.22 41.25 11.75
N GLU A 406 2.26 40.71 12.37
CA GLU A 406 2.97 39.52 11.90
C GLU A 406 2.39 38.23 12.52
N PHE A 407 2.18 37.23 11.66
CA PHE A 407 1.68 35.91 12.03
C PHE A 407 2.60 34.84 11.47
N LEU A 408 3.22 34.07 12.36
CA LEU A 408 4.01 32.89 11.99
C LEU A 408 3.09 31.67 11.89
N LEU A 409 3.12 31.01 10.74
CA LEU A 409 2.28 29.86 10.44
C LEU A 409 3.06 28.56 10.62
N TYR A 410 2.37 27.55 11.15
CA TYR A 410 2.96 26.23 11.32
C TYR A 410 3.10 25.55 9.94
N SER A 411 4.33 25.39 9.45
CA SER A 411 4.54 24.53 8.28
C SER A 411 4.31 23.07 8.69
N LYS A 412 3.36 22.37 8.08
CA LYS A 412 3.36 20.90 8.12
C LYS A 412 4.62 20.41 7.39
N LYS A 413 5.57 19.85 8.13
CA LYS A 413 6.66 19.05 7.55
C LYS A 413 6.18 17.65 7.19
#